data_AF-A0A3N5SBB3-F1
#
_entry.id   AF-A0A3N5SBB3-F1
#
_cell.length_a   1.000
_cell.length_b   1.000
_cell.length_c   1.000
_cell.angle_alpha   90.00
_cell.angle_beta   90.00
_cell.angle_gamma   90.00
#
_symmetry.space_group_name_H-M   'P 1'
#
loop_
_entity.id
_entity.type
_entity.pdbx_description
1 polymer ?
#
loop_
_entity_poly.entity_id
_entity_poly.type
_entity_poly.pdbx_seq_one_letter_code
_entity_poly.pdbx_strand_id
1 'polypeptide(L)'
;MIQWDSLIVEMVILAAIIWFAVYLEHWALRRIEKEKEIKERKYLILFIDNDLNQRLRFIDESLQFKDYKPFFTDLWDAVVLAGKHPLLPFALFQNLQRTYSWMKYYNNEIDARNKGGAMDDNIFKELLQDVTKQINGSLVLLALEPK
;
A
#
# COMPACT_ATOMS: atom_id res chain seq x y z
N MET A 1 42.55 43.68 -28.82
CA MET A 1 42.26 43.19 -27.46
C MET A 1 40.84 42.63 -27.31
N ILE A 2 40.11 42.35 -28.40
CA ILE A 2 38.65 42.14 -28.38
C ILE A 2 38.23 40.65 -28.53
N GLN A 3 39.12 39.79 -29.05
CA GLN A 3 38.80 38.38 -29.33
C GLN A 3 38.61 37.54 -28.06
N TRP A 4 39.34 37.85 -26.98
CA TRP A 4 39.19 37.15 -25.70
C TRP A 4 37.83 37.42 -25.05
N ASP A 5 37.32 38.66 -25.15
CA ASP A 5 36.00 39.01 -24.61
C ASP A 5 34.88 38.27 -25.36
N SER A 6 34.96 38.18 -26.70
CA SER A 6 34.02 37.37 -27.52
C SER A 6 34.05 35.91 -27.11
N LEU A 7 35.24 35.33 -26.97
CA LEU A 7 35.42 33.93 -26.58
C LEU A 7 34.87 33.65 -25.17
N ILE A 8 35.07 34.57 -24.22
CA ILE A 8 34.52 34.46 -22.86
C ILE A 8 32.98 34.51 -22.91
N VAL A 9 32.39 35.43 -23.68
CA VAL A 9 30.93 35.53 -23.84
C VAL A 9 30.35 34.25 -24.47
N GLU A 10 30.97 33.72 -25.52
CA GLU A 10 30.56 32.46 -26.17
C GLU A 10 30.61 31.27 -25.19
N MET A 11 31.67 31.16 -24.39
CA MET A 11 31.82 30.10 -23.38
C MET A 11 30.80 30.22 -22.24
N VAL A 12 30.46 31.45 -21.80
CA VAL A 12 29.42 31.70 -20.80
C VAL A 12 28.03 31.36 -21.35
N ILE A 13 27.73 31.70 -22.61
CA ILE A 13 26.49 31.31 -23.28
C ILE A 13 26.39 29.78 -23.39
N LEU A 14 27.47 29.11 -23.80
CA LEU A 14 27.51 27.65 -23.89
C LEU A 14 27.27 26.99 -22.52
N ALA A 15 27.91 27.49 -21.47
CA ALA A 15 27.70 27.01 -20.10
C ALA A 15 26.24 27.21 -19.63
N ALA A 16 25.62 28.34 -19.95
CA ALA A 16 24.22 28.61 -19.63
C ALA A 16 23.27 27.66 -20.38
N ILE A 17 23.54 27.37 -21.66
CA ILE A 17 22.76 26.40 -22.45
C ILE A 17 22.86 24.99 -21.85
N ILE A 18 24.07 24.55 -21.51
CA ILE A 18 24.30 23.23 -20.88
C ILE A 18 23.56 23.13 -19.54
N TRP A 19 23.70 24.14 -18.67
CA TRP A 19 23.01 24.18 -17.38
C TRP A 19 21.49 24.14 -17.54
N PHE A 20 20.94 24.90 -18.50
CA PHE A 20 19.51 24.94 -18.77
C PHE A 20 18.98 23.61 -19.33
N ALA A 21 19.73 22.94 -20.22
CA ALA A 21 19.38 21.62 -20.72
C ALA A 21 19.30 20.58 -19.59
N VAL A 22 20.33 20.53 -18.73
CA VAL A 22 20.36 19.65 -17.55
C VAL A 22 19.21 19.96 -16.58
N TYR A 23 18.90 21.25 -16.37
CA TYR A 23 17.77 21.66 -15.53
C TYR A 23 16.41 21.17 -16.08
N LEU A 24 16.18 21.33 -17.39
CA LEU A 24 14.96 20.87 -18.06
C LEU A 24 14.81 19.34 -18.00
N GLU A 25 15.90 18.59 -18.21
CA GLU A 25 15.90 17.13 -18.09
C GLU A 25 15.51 16.69 -16.68
N HIS A 26 16.16 17.23 -15.64
CA HIS A 26 15.82 16.95 -14.25
C HIS A 26 14.39 17.37 -13.88
N TRP A 27 13.83 18.39 -14.51
CA TRP A 27 12.45 18.80 -14.31
C TRP A 27 11.46 17.86 -15.02
N ALA A 28 11.76 17.42 -16.24
CA ALA A 28 10.96 16.45 -16.98
C ALA A 28 10.90 15.10 -16.27
N LEU A 29 12.06 14.56 -15.86
CA LEU A 29 12.17 13.31 -15.09
C LEU A 29 11.32 13.36 -13.81
N ARG A 30 11.46 14.43 -13.01
CA ARG A 30 10.67 14.62 -11.77
C ARG A 30 9.16 14.74 -11.98
N ARG A 31 8.68 15.09 -13.18
CA ARG A 31 7.22 15.03 -13.49
C ARG A 31 6.79 13.62 -13.84
N ILE A 32 7.56 12.92 -14.67
CA ILE A 32 7.31 11.52 -15.05
C ILE A 32 7.29 10.63 -13.81
N GLU A 33 8.22 10.83 -12.88
CA GLU A 33 8.26 10.14 -11.58
C GLU A 33 6.98 10.40 -10.76
N LYS A 34 6.55 11.66 -10.60
CA LYS A 34 5.31 12.01 -9.88
C LYS A 34 4.06 11.43 -10.52
N GLU A 35 3.95 11.48 -11.85
CA GLU A 35 2.81 10.87 -12.57
C GLU A 35 2.78 9.36 -12.38
N LYS A 36 3.96 8.70 -12.39
CA LYS A 36 4.10 7.28 -12.09
C LYS A 36 3.72 6.95 -10.65
N GLU A 37 4.19 7.71 -9.65
CA GLU A 37 3.83 7.53 -8.24
C GLU A 37 2.32 7.68 -8.00
N ILE A 38 1.67 8.69 -8.59
CA ILE A 38 0.21 8.89 -8.52
C ILE A 38 -0.52 7.67 -9.10
N LYS A 39 -0.07 7.17 -10.26
CA LYS A 39 -0.65 6.00 -10.92
C LYS A 39 -0.44 4.71 -10.12
N GLU A 40 0.75 4.49 -9.57
CA GLU A 40 1.05 3.35 -8.70
C GLU A 40 0.23 3.39 -7.41
N ARG A 41 0.12 4.56 -6.75
CA ARG A 41 -0.74 4.76 -5.57
C ARG A 41 -2.21 4.44 -5.87
N LYS A 42 -2.75 4.91 -7.01
CA LYS A 42 -4.12 4.61 -7.44
C LYS A 42 -4.37 3.10 -7.59
N TYR A 43 -3.45 2.38 -8.25
CA TYR A 43 -3.57 0.92 -8.36
C TYR A 43 -3.43 0.22 -7.01
N LEU A 44 -2.52 0.66 -6.15
CA LEU A 44 -2.32 0.10 -4.82
C LEU A 44 -3.59 0.25 -3.95
N ILE A 45 -4.22 1.43 -3.97
CA ILE A 45 -5.49 1.69 -3.28
C ILE A 45 -6.60 0.78 -3.81
N LEU A 46 -6.78 0.69 -5.13
CA LEU A 46 -7.79 -0.18 -5.76
C LEU A 46 -7.57 -1.66 -5.43
N PHE A 47 -6.31 -2.09 -5.37
CA PHE A 47 -5.92 -3.46 -5.09
C PHE A 47 -6.21 -3.84 -3.63
N ILE A 48 -5.86 -2.97 -2.68
CA ILE A 48 -6.15 -3.15 -1.25
C ILE A 48 -7.66 -3.12 -0.99
N ASP A 49 -8.40 -2.19 -1.61
CA ASP A 49 -9.87 -2.11 -1.54
C ASP A 49 -10.51 -3.44 -2.00
N ASN A 50 -10.09 -3.99 -3.14
CA ASN A 50 -10.60 -5.27 -3.62
C ASN A 50 -10.22 -6.45 -2.71
N ASP A 51 -8.99 -6.51 -2.18
CA ASP A 51 -8.60 -7.55 -1.22
C ASP A 51 -9.47 -7.49 0.03
N LEU A 52 -9.58 -6.32 0.68
CA LEU A 52 -10.38 -6.14 1.89
C LEU A 52 -11.86 -6.53 1.69
N ASN A 53 -12.45 -6.16 0.55
CA ASN A 53 -13.81 -6.58 0.19
C ASN A 53 -13.91 -8.10 -0.11
N GLN A 54 -12.84 -8.74 -0.57
CA GLN A 54 -12.77 -10.20 -0.65
C GLN A 54 -12.63 -10.85 0.74
N ARG A 55 -11.89 -10.23 1.67
CA ARG A 55 -11.80 -10.70 3.07
C ARG A 55 -13.15 -10.62 3.79
N LEU A 56 -13.94 -9.57 3.59
CA LEU A 56 -15.30 -9.48 4.15
C LEU A 56 -16.20 -10.63 3.66
N ARG A 57 -16.27 -10.87 2.34
CA ARG A 57 -17.04 -12.00 1.77
C ARG A 57 -16.60 -13.35 2.33
N PHE A 58 -15.29 -13.57 2.48
CA PHE A 58 -14.76 -14.77 3.11
C PHE A 58 -15.19 -14.94 4.58
N ILE A 59 -15.31 -13.84 5.34
CA ILE A 59 -15.83 -13.87 6.72
C ILE A 59 -17.30 -14.26 6.73
N ASP A 60 -18.12 -13.67 5.86
CA ASP A 60 -19.55 -13.99 5.74
C ASP A 60 -19.76 -15.48 5.37
N GLU A 61 -18.98 -16.00 4.41
CA GLU A 61 -18.99 -17.43 4.04
C GLU A 61 -18.56 -18.32 5.21
N SER A 62 -17.48 -17.98 5.92
CA SER A 62 -17.00 -18.74 7.08
C SER A 62 -18.04 -18.78 8.21
N LEU A 63 -18.74 -17.67 8.46
CA LEU A 63 -19.83 -17.60 9.45
C LEU A 63 -21.08 -18.38 9.02
N GLN A 64 -21.43 -18.34 7.73
CA GLN A 64 -22.59 -19.04 7.18
C GLN A 64 -22.41 -20.56 7.20
N PHE A 65 -21.26 -21.05 6.75
CA PHE A 65 -20.99 -22.48 6.60
C PHE A 65 -20.26 -23.11 7.80
N LYS A 66 -19.81 -22.29 8.76
CA LYS A 66 -18.93 -22.68 9.90
C LYS A 66 -17.61 -23.31 9.45
N ASP A 67 -17.15 -22.94 8.25
CA ASP A 67 -15.94 -23.43 7.62
C ASP A 67 -14.79 -22.45 7.87
N TYR A 68 -14.23 -22.50 9.08
CA TYR A 68 -13.18 -21.59 9.51
C TYR A 68 -11.84 -21.97 8.87
N LYS A 69 -11.39 -21.15 7.91
CA LYS A 69 -10.10 -21.29 7.20
C LYS A 69 -9.17 -20.11 7.50
N PRO A 70 -7.85 -20.26 7.36
CA PRO A 70 -6.92 -19.14 7.54
C PRO A 70 -7.08 -18.09 6.41
N PHE A 71 -6.97 -16.81 6.78
CA PHE A 71 -6.84 -15.71 5.82
C PHE A 71 -5.52 -15.79 5.06
N PHE A 72 -5.55 -15.49 3.76
CA PHE A 72 -4.35 -15.33 2.96
C PHE A 72 -3.78 -13.92 3.12
N THR A 73 -2.73 -13.74 3.93
CA THR A 73 -2.18 -12.43 4.30
C THR A 73 -0.95 -11.99 3.50
N ASP A 74 -0.39 -12.88 2.68
CA ASP A 74 0.87 -12.71 1.94
C ASP A 74 0.86 -11.48 1.02
N LEU A 75 -0.34 -11.04 0.61
CA LEU A 75 -0.56 -9.85 -0.19
C LEU A 75 -0.01 -8.57 0.46
N TRP A 76 -0.27 -8.39 1.75
CA TRP A 76 0.19 -7.22 2.49
C TRP A 76 1.69 -7.29 2.74
N ASP A 77 2.20 -8.47 3.06
CA ASP A 77 3.63 -8.70 3.21
C ASP A 77 4.36 -8.40 1.90
N ALA A 78 3.80 -8.77 0.75
CA ALA A 78 4.33 -8.41 -0.57
C ALA A 78 4.33 -6.89 -0.82
N VAL A 79 3.29 -6.15 -0.41
CA VAL A 79 3.25 -4.67 -0.50
C VAL A 79 4.33 -4.02 0.36
N VAL A 80 4.57 -4.54 1.56
CA VAL A 80 5.61 -4.07 2.47
C VAL A 80 7.00 -4.40 1.92
N LEU A 81 7.25 -5.65 1.50
CA LEU A 81 8.51 -6.14 0.94
C LEU A 81 8.89 -5.46 -0.38
N ALA A 82 7.91 -5.15 -1.23
CA ALA A 82 8.11 -4.38 -2.46
C ALA A 82 8.41 -2.89 -2.22
N GLY A 83 8.46 -2.43 -0.95
CA GLY A 83 8.70 -1.04 -0.59
C GLY A 83 7.61 -0.08 -1.05
N LYS A 84 6.38 -0.56 -1.30
CA LYS A 84 5.27 0.25 -1.82
C LYS A 84 4.44 0.92 -0.73
N HIS A 85 4.63 0.54 0.53
CA HIS A 85 3.97 1.16 1.68
C HIS A 85 4.12 2.71 1.81
N PRO A 86 5.21 3.38 1.37
CA PRO A 86 5.31 4.85 1.45
C PRO A 86 4.37 5.60 0.48
N LEU A 87 3.77 4.90 -0.49
CA LEU A 87 2.75 5.46 -1.39
C LEU A 87 1.40 5.67 -0.68
N LEU A 88 1.21 5.09 0.51
CA LEU A 88 0.00 5.22 1.32
C LEU A 88 0.20 6.27 2.42
N PRO A 89 -0.82 7.08 2.76
CA PRO A 89 -0.75 7.92 3.95
C PRO A 89 -0.52 7.10 5.21
N PHE A 90 0.25 7.65 6.14
CA PHE A 90 0.68 6.96 7.36
C PHE A 90 -0.49 6.39 8.19
N ALA A 91 -1.60 7.13 8.32
CA ALA A 91 -2.78 6.67 9.05
C ALA A 91 -3.44 5.44 8.40
N LEU A 92 -3.51 5.41 7.06
CA LEU A 92 -4.01 4.26 6.31
C LEU A 92 -3.05 3.06 6.45
N PHE A 93 -1.74 3.30 6.30
CA PHE A 93 -0.72 2.26 6.49
C PHE A 93 -0.81 1.61 7.88
N GLN A 94 -0.90 2.40 8.96
CA GLN A 94 -1.03 1.89 10.32
C GLN A 94 -2.33 1.08 10.53
N ASN A 95 -3.45 1.52 9.96
CA ASN A 95 -4.73 0.82 10.06
C ASN A 95 -4.70 -0.52 9.30
N LEU A 96 -4.14 -0.54 8.09
CA LEU A 96 -3.93 -1.76 7.32
C LEU A 96 -3.01 -2.73 8.06
N GLN A 97 -1.86 -2.26 8.56
CA GLN A 97 -0.95 -3.09 9.35
C GLN A 97 -1.67 -3.74 10.55
N ARG A 98 -2.48 -2.96 11.29
CA ARG A 98 -3.32 -3.49 12.38
C ARG A 98 -4.34 -4.52 11.87
N THR A 99 -5.00 -4.26 10.75
CA THR A 99 -5.99 -5.17 10.14
C THR A 99 -5.37 -6.52 9.77
N TYR A 100 -4.22 -6.52 9.08
CA TYR A 100 -3.52 -7.76 8.74
C TYR A 100 -2.89 -8.45 9.96
N SER A 101 -2.49 -7.72 11.01
CA SER A 101 -2.08 -8.32 12.29
C SER A 101 -3.23 -9.09 12.95
N TRP A 102 -4.47 -8.58 12.91
CA TRP A 102 -5.64 -9.31 13.42
C TRP A 102 -5.96 -10.56 12.59
N MET A 103 -5.82 -10.51 11.26
CA MET A 103 -5.93 -11.71 10.41
C MET A 103 -4.87 -12.76 10.74
N LYS A 104 -3.61 -12.34 10.94
CA LYS A 104 -2.52 -13.25 11.35
C LYS A 104 -2.75 -13.85 12.74
N TYR A 105 -3.31 -13.08 13.66
CA TYR A 105 -3.69 -13.59 14.98
C TYR A 105 -4.76 -14.70 14.88
N TYR A 106 -5.84 -14.45 14.14
CA TYR A 106 -6.87 -15.45 13.85
C TYR A 106 -6.32 -16.71 13.17
N ASN A 107 -5.36 -16.58 12.24
CA ASN A 107 -4.71 -17.72 11.60
C ASN A 107 -3.96 -18.61 12.60
N ASN A 108 -3.29 -18.02 13.58
CA ASN A 108 -2.57 -18.75 14.62
C ASN A 108 -3.53 -19.53 15.53
N GLU A 109 -4.70 -18.95 15.85
CA GLU A 109 -5.74 -19.62 16.65
C GLU A 109 -6.38 -20.80 15.88
N ILE A 110 -6.59 -20.67 14.56
CA ILE A 110 -6.98 -21.80 13.70
C ILE A 110 -5.93 -22.92 13.71
N ASP A 111 -4.65 -22.58 13.57
CA ASP A 111 -3.56 -23.55 13.55
C ASP A 111 -3.42 -24.26 14.92
N ALA A 112 -3.62 -23.53 16.02
CA ALA A 112 -3.68 -24.09 17.37
C ALA A 112 -4.86 -25.08 17.53
N ARG A 113 -6.06 -24.74 17.03
CA ARG A 113 -7.22 -25.64 17.00
C ARG A 113 -6.92 -26.93 16.22
N ASN A 114 -6.36 -26.78 15.01
CA ASN A 114 -6.02 -27.91 14.13
C ASN A 114 -4.97 -28.85 14.73
N LYS A 115 -4.11 -28.34 15.62
CA LYS A 115 -3.09 -29.10 16.37
C LYS A 115 -3.63 -29.76 17.65
N GLY A 116 -4.94 -29.76 17.88
CA GLY A 116 -5.59 -30.38 19.04
C GLY A 116 -5.98 -29.41 20.16
N GLY A 117 -5.87 -28.10 19.94
CA GLY A 117 -6.38 -27.09 20.86
C GLY A 117 -7.91 -27.11 20.95
N ALA A 118 -8.45 -27.30 22.15
CA ALA A 118 -9.88 -27.18 22.41
C ALA A 118 -10.26 -25.70 22.51
N MET A 119 -10.76 -25.12 21.41
CA MET A 119 -11.17 -23.72 21.31
C MET A 119 -12.66 -23.64 20.91
N ASP A 120 -13.43 -22.79 21.59
CA ASP A 120 -14.86 -22.61 21.34
C ASP A 120 -15.11 -21.86 20.02
N ASP A 121 -16.08 -22.33 19.24
CA ASP A 121 -16.57 -21.68 18.02
C ASP A 121 -17.07 -20.24 18.28
N ASN A 122 -17.48 -19.92 19.51
CA ASN A 122 -17.86 -18.54 19.86
C ASN A 122 -16.66 -17.58 19.81
N ILE A 123 -15.47 -18.01 20.23
CA ILE A 123 -14.26 -17.17 20.18
C ILE A 123 -13.88 -16.87 18.73
N PHE A 124 -14.00 -17.85 17.82
CA PHE A 124 -13.78 -17.61 16.38
C PHE A 124 -14.74 -16.59 15.80
N LYS A 125 -16.02 -16.56 16.24
CA LYS A 125 -16.97 -15.52 15.80
C LYS A 125 -16.59 -14.14 16.31
N GLU A 126 -16.16 -14.02 17.58
CA GLU A 126 -15.69 -12.75 18.15
C GLU A 126 -14.46 -12.23 17.39
N LEU A 127 -13.47 -13.09 17.13
CA LEU A 127 -12.29 -12.76 16.32
C LEU A 127 -12.66 -12.31 14.90
N LEU A 128 -13.61 -12.99 14.24
CA LEU A 128 -14.10 -12.60 12.91
C LEU A 128 -14.86 -11.26 12.92
N GLN A 129 -15.58 -10.94 14.00
CA GLN A 129 -16.21 -9.63 14.19
C GLN A 129 -15.16 -8.53 14.41
N ASP A 130 -14.11 -8.79 15.19
CA ASP A 130 -13.03 -7.81 15.40
C ASP A 130 -12.21 -7.58 14.13
N VAL A 131 -11.91 -8.64 13.35
CA VAL A 131 -11.30 -8.53 12.01
C VAL A 131 -12.19 -7.71 11.08
N THR A 132 -13.50 -8.01 11.01
CA THR A 132 -14.48 -7.24 10.23
C THR A 132 -14.47 -5.75 10.62
N LYS A 133 -14.40 -5.45 11.91
CA LYS A 133 -14.32 -4.08 12.43
C LYS A 133 -13.03 -3.37 12.01
N GLN A 134 -11.89 -4.07 11.98
CA GLN A 134 -10.64 -3.49 11.46
C GLN A 134 -10.71 -3.24 9.94
N ILE A 135 -11.21 -4.22 9.17
CA ILE A 135 -11.38 -4.08 7.71
C ILE A 135 -12.26 -2.87 7.37
N ASN A 136 -13.42 -2.75 8.02
CA ASN A 136 -14.31 -1.60 7.82
C ASN A 136 -13.63 -0.27 8.18
N GLY A 137 -12.82 -0.23 9.24
CA GLY A 137 -12.00 0.93 9.59
C GLY A 137 -10.97 1.29 8.50
N SER A 138 -10.32 0.29 7.90
CA SER A 138 -9.41 0.48 6.77
C SER A 138 -10.12 0.95 5.49
N LEU A 139 -11.30 0.39 5.18
CA LEU A 139 -12.12 0.78 4.03
C LEU A 139 -12.63 2.22 4.13
N VAL A 140 -13.03 2.68 5.33
CA VAL A 140 -13.40 4.08 5.57
C VAL A 140 -12.22 5.02 5.30
N LEU A 141 -11.01 4.66 5.72
CA LEU A 141 -9.81 5.46 5.40
C LEU A 141 -9.47 5.44 3.91
N LEU A 142 -9.59 4.29 3.23
CA LEU A 142 -9.41 4.18 1.77
C LEU A 142 -10.43 5.03 0.99
N ALA A 143 -11.66 5.16 1.49
CA ALA A 143 -12.70 5.97 0.85
C ALA A 143 -12.46 7.48 0.93
N LEU A 144 -11.60 7.95 1.84
CA LEU A 144 -11.17 9.35 1.93
C LEU A 144 -10.04 9.69 0.95
N GLU A 145 -9.41 8.68 0.33
CA GLU A 145 -8.32 8.86 -0.62
C GLU A 145 -8.84 9.24 -2.02
N PRO A 146 -8.20 10.20 -2.71
CA PRO A 146 -8.59 10.57 -4.07
C PRO A 146 -8.30 9.40 -5.05
N LYS A 147 -9.35 8.95 -5.75
CA LYS A 147 -9.30 7.81 -6.68
C LYS A 147 -8.71 8.17 -8.04
#